data_AF-A0A925JT01-F1
#
_entry.id   AF-A0A925JT01-F1
#
_cell.length_a   1.000
_cell.length_b   1.000
_cell.length_c   1.000
_cell.angle_alpha   90.00
_cell.angle_beta   90.00
_cell.angle_gamma   90.00
#
_symmetry.space_group_name_H-M   'P 1'
#
loop_
_entity.id
_entity.type
_entity.pdbx_description
1 polymer ?
#
loop_
_entity_poly.entity_id
_entity_poly.type
_entity_poly.pdbx_seq_one_letter_code
_entity_poly.pdbx_strand_id
1 'polypeptide(L)'
;MQRYAPELELRQRPHLKPSNRSWRVDETYIRVKGEWCCLYRAVDSQGATVNFFLSAFRDRESAQILFRRALRHGAPQPRVINTDLAPTYPTAISGLQRSGVLPRRCKHRPVQYLNNIIEQDHRATKRRVDAKQGFSSLWRCETYGWTDTRCERRRISVCMRQSRNNYVEKPRA
;
A
#
# COMPACT_ATOMS: atom_id res chain seq x y z
N MET A 1 -7.41 -7.43 -10.15
CA MET A 1 -6.23 -6.74 -9.56
C MET A 1 -5.06 -7.65 -9.15
N GLN A 2 -5.25 -8.91 -8.73
CA GLN A 2 -4.15 -9.76 -8.22
C GLN A 2 -2.98 -10.02 -9.20
N ARG A 3 -3.15 -9.82 -10.51
CA ARG A 3 -2.11 -10.02 -11.53
C ARG A 3 -0.95 -9.02 -11.44
N TYR A 4 -1.21 -7.80 -10.94
CA TYR A 4 -0.27 -6.66 -11.02
C TYR A 4 0.65 -6.55 -9.80
N ALA A 5 0.12 -6.89 -8.62
CA ALA A 5 0.85 -6.80 -7.36
C ALA A 5 2.15 -7.64 -7.33
N PRO A 6 2.17 -8.94 -7.74
CA PRO A 6 3.37 -9.76 -7.65
C PRO A 6 4.47 -9.33 -8.63
N GLU A 7 4.13 -8.82 -9.82
CA GLU A 7 5.13 -8.36 -10.79
C GLU A 7 5.81 -7.05 -10.34
N LEU A 8 5.04 -6.11 -9.79
CA LEU A 8 5.57 -4.89 -9.20
C LEU A 8 6.53 -5.18 -8.05
N GLU A 9 6.15 -6.17 -7.26
CA GLU A 9 6.90 -6.69 -6.13
C GLU A 9 8.25 -7.26 -6.57
N LEU A 10 8.26 -8.13 -7.59
CA LEU A 10 9.50 -8.70 -8.15
C LEU A 10 10.48 -7.65 -8.67
N ARG A 11 10.01 -6.58 -9.34
CA ARG A 11 10.89 -5.57 -9.94
C ARG A 11 11.44 -4.55 -8.95
N GLN A 12 10.65 -4.16 -7.96
CA GLN A 12 11.09 -3.14 -6.99
C GLN A 12 11.94 -3.75 -5.86
N ARG A 13 11.75 -5.03 -5.54
CA ARG A 13 12.42 -5.69 -4.41
C ARG A 13 13.94 -5.68 -4.43
N PRO A 14 14.62 -6.01 -5.55
CA PRO A 14 16.08 -5.99 -5.60
C PRO A 14 16.67 -4.61 -5.30
N HIS A 15 15.87 -3.55 -5.44
CA HIS A 15 16.28 -2.17 -5.25
C HIS A 15 15.94 -1.65 -3.83
N LEU A 16 15.37 -2.49 -2.96
CA LEU A 16 15.07 -2.11 -1.58
C LEU A 16 16.34 -2.09 -0.73
N LYS A 17 16.55 -0.99 -0.04
CA LYS A 17 17.66 -0.83 0.90
C LYS A 17 17.29 -1.44 2.26
N PRO A 18 18.28 -1.88 3.06
CA PRO A 18 18.05 -2.23 4.45
C PRO A 18 17.33 -1.10 5.18
N SER A 19 16.21 -1.43 5.82
CA SER A 19 15.37 -0.48 6.52
C SER A 19 15.63 -0.50 8.02
N ASN A 20 15.35 0.60 8.72
CA ASN A 20 15.44 0.67 10.18
C ASN A 20 14.16 0.21 10.91
N ARG A 21 14.15 0.34 12.25
CA ARG A 21 13.05 -0.11 13.15
C ARG A 21 11.98 0.97 13.42
N SER A 22 12.05 2.11 12.75
CA SER A 22 11.11 3.24 12.88
C SER A 22 10.38 3.42 11.57
N TRP A 23 9.14 2.93 11.52
CA TRP A 23 8.36 2.86 10.29
C TRP A 23 7.36 4.01 10.21
N ARG A 24 7.15 4.53 9.00
CA ARG A 24 6.06 5.42 8.61
C ARG A 24 5.21 4.66 7.62
N VAL A 25 3.92 4.58 7.86
CA VAL A 25 2.98 3.84 7.04
C VAL A 25 1.81 4.74 6.70
N ASP A 26 1.48 4.78 5.42
CA ASP A 26 0.40 5.60 4.89
C ASP A 26 -0.11 4.97 3.59
N GLU A 27 -1.29 5.38 3.18
CA GLU A 27 -1.97 4.90 1.99
C GLU A 27 -2.23 6.05 1.02
N THR A 28 -2.14 5.74 -0.26
CA THR A 28 -2.45 6.71 -1.30
C THR A 28 -3.17 6.06 -2.46
N TYR A 29 -4.06 6.83 -3.08
CA TYR A 29 -4.75 6.38 -4.28
C TYR A 29 -3.88 6.60 -5.51
N ILE A 30 -3.74 5.56 -6.31
CA ILE A 30 -3.06 5.61 -7.62
C ILE A 30 -3.96 4.99 -8.69
N ARG A 31 -3.82 5.47 -9.92
CA ARG A 31 -4.53 4.92 -11.06
C ARG A 31 -3.67 3.88 -11.77
N VAL A 32 -4.14 2.64 -11.85
CA VAL A 32 -3.45 1.52 -12.52
C VAL A 32 -4.36 1.01 -13.63
N LYS A 33 -3.91 1.14 -14.89
CA LYS A 33 -4.68 0.74 -16.09
C LYS A 33 -6.12 1.25 -16.12
N GLY A 34 -6.32 2.50 -15.71
CA GLY A 34 -7.63 3.14 -15.71
C GLY A 34 -8.43 2.96 -14.42
N GLU A 35 -8.08 2.02 -13.55
CA GLU A 35 -8.75 1.74 -12.27
C GLU A 35 -8.07 2.43 -11.09
N TRP A 36 -8.85 2.86 -10.09
CA TRP A 36 -8.32 3.40 -8.85
C TRP A 36 -7.97 2.29 -7.87
N CYS A 37 -6.73 2.31 -7.38
CA CYS A 37 -6.21 1.34 -6.41
C CYS A 37 -5.69 2.08 -5.18
N CYS A 38 -5.79 1.43 -4.02
CA CYS A 38 -5.17 1.86 -2.78
C CYS A 38 -3.76 1.25 -2.69
N LEU A 39 -2.74 2.10 -2.73
CA LEU A 39 -1.35 1.72 -2.51
C LEU A 39 -0.97 2.01 -1.06
N TYR A 40 -0.69 0.97 -0.32
CA TYR A 40 -0.11 1.02 1.01
C TYR A 40 1.41 1.08 0.90
N ARG A 41 2.03 2.05 1.57
CA ARG A 41 3.48 2.24 1.60
C ARG A 41 3.98 2.21 3.04
N ALA A 42 5.06 1.48 3.26
CA ALA A 42 5.84 1.53 4.49
C ALA A 42 7.25 2.00 4.14
N VAL A 43 7.67 3.10 4.77
CA VAL A 43 9.02 3.64 4.65
C VAL A 43 9.64 3.77 6.03
N ASP A 44 10.95 3.71 6.10
CA ASP A 44 11.66 3.90 7.36
C ASP A 44 11.92 5.40 7.64
N SER A 45 12.57 5.71 8.76
CA SER A 45 12.89 7.11 9.09
C SER A 45 13.95 7.79 8.20
N GLN A 46 14.65 7.02 7.36
CA GLN A 46 15.63 7.53 6.40
C GLN A 46 15.05 7.57 4.98
N GLY A 47 13.76 7.24 4.81
CA GLY A 47 13.09 7.18 3.50
C GLY A 47 13.39 5.91 2.70
N ALA A 48 14.03 4.90 3.30
CA ALA A 48 14.17 3.58 2.68
C ALA A 48 12.81 2.88 2.69
N THR A 49 12.43 2.28 1.57
CA THR A 49 11.16 1.54 1.47
C THR A 49 11.28 0.23 2.25
N VAL A 50 10.42 0.07 3.26
CA VAL A 50 10.28 -1.17 4.05
C VAL A 50 9.48 -2.19 3.26
N ASN A 51 8.29 -1.79 2.80
CA ASN A 51 7.41 -2.63 2.02
C ASN A 51 6.34 -1.79 1.31
N PHE A 52 5.67 -2.38 0.33
CA PHE A 52 4.49 -1.80 -0.30
C PHE A 52 3.46 -2.89 -0.62
N PHE A 53 2.20 -2.50 -0.67
CA PHE A 53 1.11 -3.42 -1.00
C PHE A 53 0.01 -2.68 -1.76
N LEU A 54 -0.48 -3.29 -2.84
CA LEU A 54 -1.53 -2.70 -3.67
C LEU A 54 -2.83 -3.47 -3.49
N SER A 55 -3.90 -2.76 -3.12
CA SER A 55 -5.23 -3.33 -2.92
C SER A 55 -6.29 -2.53 -3.68
N ALA A 56 -7.41 -3.18 -3.99
CA ALA A 56 -8.59 -2.51 -4.53
C ALA A 56 -9.35 -1.75 -3.43
N PHE A 57 -9.23 -2.19 -2.18
CA PHE A 57 -10.00 -1.70 -1.05
C PHE A 57 -9.10 -1.09 0.02
N ARG A 58 -9.62 -0.09 0.72
CA ARG A 58 -9.00 0.47 1.91
C ARG A 58 -9.57 -0.25 3.13
N ASP A 59 -8.92 -1.34 3.54
CA ASP A 59 -9.38 -2.16 4.65
C ASP A 59 -8.26 -2.47 5.66
N ARG A 60 -8.68 -2.96 6.83
CA ARG A 60 -7.79 -3.40 7.91
C ARG A 60 -6.93 -4.59 7.47
N GLU A 61 -7.47 -5.48 6.65
CA GLU A 61 -6.79 -6.71 6.23
C GLU A 61 -5.59 -6.42 5.33
N SER A 62 -5.73 -5.49 4.39
CA SER A 62 -4.66 -5.00 3.52
C SER A 62 -3.54 -4.37 4.34
N ALA A 63 -3.89 -3.56 5.35
CA ALA A 63 -2.90 -3.02 6.29
C ALA A 63 -2.18 -4.15 7.05
N GLN A 64 -2.89 -5.18 7.51
CA GLN A 64 -2.25 -6.32 8.17
C GLN A 64 -1.34 -7.13 7.22
N ILE A 65 -1.74 -7.31 5.96
CA ILE A 65 -0.95 -7.99 4.93
C ILE A 65 0.35 -7.23 4.68
N LEU A 66 0.31 -5.89 4.62
CA LEU A 66 1.51 -5.05 4.48
C LEU A 66 2.55 -5.36 5.57
N PHE A 67 2.13 -5.34 6.84
CA PHE A 67 3.03 -5.61 7.98
C PHE A 67 3.54 -7.05 7.99
N ARG A 68 2.66 -8.03 7.75
CA ARG A 68 3.06 -9.45 7.69
C ARG A 68 4.08 -9.70 6.58
N ARG A 69 3.86 -9.13 5.40
CA ARG A 69 4.79 -9.23 4.27
C ARG A 69 6.11 -8.57 4.60
N ALA A 70 6.11 -7.36 5.15
CA ALA A 70 7.35 -6.66 5.52
C ALA A 70 8.25 -7.54 6.40
N LEU A 71 7.69 -8.13 7.45
CA LEU A 71 8.42 -9.00 8.37
C LEU A 71 8.86 -10.32 7.73
N ARG A 72 8.01 -10.95 6.90
CA ARG A 72 8.37 -12.16 6.15
C ARG A 72 9.53 -11.94 5.18
N HIS A 73 9.71 -10.72 4.69
CA HIS A 73 10.78 -10.37 3.75
C HIS A 73 12.03 -9.82 4.44
N GLY A 74 12.15 -10.01 5.76
CA GLY A 74 13.36 -9.69 6.49
C GLY A 74 13.46 -8.24 6.96
N ALA A 75 12.38 -7.46 6.87
CA ALA A 75 12.36 -6.14 7.51
C ALA A 75 12.49 -6.31 9.04
N PRO A 76 13.26 -5.44 9.72
CA PRO A 76 13.49 -5.60 11.14
C PRO A 76 12.22 -5.29 11.95
N GLN A 77 12.04 -6.00 13.06
CA GLN A 77 10.89 -5.81 13.93
C GLN A 77 10.74 -4.34 14.39
N PRO A 78 9.63 -3.66 14.05
CA PRO A 78 9.48 -2.24 14.31
C PRO A 78 9.41 -1.97 15.82
N ARG A 79 10.06 -0.89 16.24
CA ARG A 79 9.94 -0.32 17.59
C ARG A 79 8.84 0.74 17.63
N VAL A 80 8.71 1.51 16.54
CA VAL A 80 7.73 2.59 16.41
C VAL A 80 7.11 2.52 15.02
N ILE A 81 5.78 2.64 14.95
CA ILE A 81 5.03 2.78 13.71
C ILE A 81 4.29 4.12 13.79
N ASN A 82 4.65 5.04 12.91
CA ASN A 82 3.92 6.27 12.67
C ASN A 82 2.92 6.05 11.55
N THR A 83 1.68 6.47 11.74
CA THR A 83 0.66 6.46 10.68
C THR A 83 -0.07 7.80 10.66
N ASP A 84 -0.85 8.02 9.60
CA ASP A 84 -1.89 9.04 9.60
C ASP A 84 -2.96 8.72 10.67
N LEU A 85 -3.90 9.65 10.84
CA LEU A 85 -5.03 9.53 11.77
C LEU A 85 -6.11 8.55 11.25
N ALA A 86 -5.80 7.65 10.31
CA ALA A 86 -6.77 6.70 9.81
C ALA A 86 -7.18 5.68 10.89
N PRO A 87 -8.49 5.40 11.05
CA PRO A 87 -9.00 4.46 12.06
C PRO A 87 -8.63 2.99 11.77
N THR A 88 -8.15 2.70 10.56
CA THR A 88 -7.76 1.35 10.11
C THR A 88 -6.49 0.84 10.79
N TYR A 89 -5.51 1.72 11.05
CA TYR A 89 -4.21 1.30 11.59
C TYR A 89 -4.21 0.92 13.07
N PRO A 90 -4.85 1.66 13.98
CA PRO A 90 -4.90 1.27 15.39
C PRO A 90 -5.47 -0.14 15.57
N THR A 91 -6.56 -0.46 14.84
CA THR A 91 -7.19 -1.79 14.88
C THR A 91 -6.34 -2.86 14.22
N ALA A 92 -5.67 -2.55 13.10
CA ALA A 92 -4.74 -3.47 12.44
C ALA A 92 -3.54 -3.80 13.34
N ILE A 93 -2.87 -2.80 13.90
CA ILE A 93 -1.68 -2.93 14.76
C ILE A 93 -2.03 -3.68 16.03
N SER A 94 -3.12 -3.32 16.71
CA SER A 94 -3.58 -4.01 17.92
C SER A 94 -3.91 -5.48 17.63
N GLY A 95 -4.49 -5.78 16.47
CA GLY A 95 -4.72 -7.17 16.03
C GLY A 95 -3.41 -7.93 15.80
N LEU A 96 -2.42 -7.30 15.18
CA LEU A 96 -1.12 -7.92 14.92
C LEU A 96 -0.31 -8.18 16.20
N GLN A 97 -0.37 -7.26 17.17
CA GLN A 97 0.24 -7.44 18.49
C GLN A 97 -0.40 -8.60 19.26
N ARG A 98 -1.73 -8.74 19.19
CA ARG A 98 -2.44 -9.89 19.79
C ARG A 98 -2.05 -11.21 19.14
N SER A 99 -1.87 -11.23 17.81
CA SER A 99 -1.44 -12.43 17.09
C SER A 99 0.06 -12.77 17.22
N GLY A 100 0.85 -11.95 17.94
CA GLY A 100 2.29 -12.16 18.11
C GLY A 100 3.16 -11.79 16.90
N VAL A 101 2.56 -11.31 15.80
CA VAL A 101 3.31 -10.88 14.60
C VAL A 101 4.14 -9.62 14.88
N LEU A 102 3.54 -8.64 15.57
CA LEU A 102 4.21 -7.43 16.02
C LEU A 102 4.57 -7.53 17.51
N PRO A 103 5.69 -6.95 17.95
CA PRO A 103 6.06 -6.95 19.36
C PRO A 103 5.05 -6.11 20.17
N ARG A 104 4.66 -6.58 21.36
CA ARG A 104 3.80 -5.80 22.27
C ARG A 104 4.40 -4.44 22.64
N ARG A 105 5.73 -4.32 22.65
CA ARG A 105 6.48 -3.08 22.89
C ARG A 105 6.46 -2.09 21.71
N CYS A 106 5.96 -2.48 20.54
CA CYS A 106 5.90 -1.61 19.38
C CYS A 106 4.90 -0.48 19.65
N LYS A 107 5.37 0.77 19.62
CA LYS A 107 4.53 1.95 19.88
C LYS A 107 3.91 2.43 18.57
N HIS A 108 2.59 2.58 18.55
CA HIS A 108 1.89 3.28 17.49
C HIS A 108 1.79 4.77 17.85
N ARG A 109 2.09 5.64 16.88
CA ARG A 109 2.08 7.10 17.06
C ARG A 109 1.34 7.74 15.87
N PRO A 110 0.09 8.20 16.04
CA PRO A 110 -0.59 8.98 15.01
C PRO A 110 -0.08 10.43 15.07
N VAL A 111 1.01 10.71 14.35
CA VAL A 111 1.68 12.01 14.41
C VAL A 111 1.77 12.60 13.00
N GLN A 112 0.89 13.56 12.72
CA GLN A 112 0.79 14.19 11.39
C GLN A 112 2.11 14.84 10.94
N TYR A 113 2.82 15.54 11.83
CA TYR A 113 4.03 16.30 11.46
C TYR A 113 5.25 15.43 11.10
N LEU A 114 5.22 14.12 11.38
CA LEU A 114 6.30 13.20 11.01
C LEU A 114 6.09 12.55 9.64
N ASN A 115 5.02 12.92 8.93
CA ASN A 115 4.63 12.30 7.66
C ASN A 115 5.27 12.93 6.43
N ASN A 116 6.06 14.01 6.56
CA ASN A 116 6.72 14.67 5.43
C ASN A 116 7.49 13.70 4.50
N ILE A 117 8.18 12.70 5.09
CA ILE A 117 8.94 11.69 4.34
C ILE A 117 8.01 10.82 3.49
N ILE A 118 6.89 10.36 4.05
CA ILE A 118 5.96 9.50 3.33
C ILE A 118 5.15 10.29 2.31
N GLU A 119 4.82 11.55 2.59
CA GLU A 119 4.21 12.46 1.63
C GLU A 119 5.13 12.76 0.44
N GLN A 120 6.43 12.91 0.67
CA GLN A 120 7.41 13.06 -0.39
C GLN A 120 7.54 11.78 -1.23
N ASP A 121 7.54 10.61 -0.59
CA ASP A 121 7.51 9.30 -1.26
C ASP A 121 6.23 9.15 -2.12
N HIS A 122 5.07 9.56 -1.61
CA HIS A 122 3.82 9.60 -2.35
C HIS A 122 3.89 10.50 -3.57
N ARG A 123 4.46 11.71 -3.44
CA ARG A 123 4.67 12.62 -4.57
C ARG A 123 5.59 12.02 -5.63
N ALA A 124 6.68 11.36 -5.22
CA ALA A 124 7.59 10.70 -6.15
C ALA A 124 6.92 9.52 -6.87
N THR A 125 6.14 8.73 -6.14
CA THR A 125 5.40 7.60 -6.69
C THR A 125 4.34 8.07 -7.67
N LYS A 126 3.49 9.04 -7.31
CA LYS A 126 2.48 9.62 -8.20
C LYS A 126 3.10 10.20 -9.47
N ARG A 127 4.16 11.01 -9.35
CA ARG A 127 4.90 11.53 -10.51
C ARG A 127 5.37 10.43 -11.46
N ARG A 128 5.88 9.30 -10.94
CA ARG A 128 6.30 8.16 -11.79
C ARG A 128 5.12 7.44 -12.45
N VAL A 129 3.98 7.35 -11.77
CA VAL A 129 2.76 6.74 -12.31
C VAL A 129 2.16 7.62 -13.40
N ASP A 130 2.10 8.92 -13.16
CA ASP A 130 1.53 9.94 -14.05
C ASP A 130 2.41 10.13 -15.29
N ALA A 131 3.74 10.27 -15.11
CA ALA A 131 4.70 10.39 -16.21
C ALA A 131 4.74 9.16 -17.13
N LYS A 132 4.33 7.99 -16.63
CA LYS A 132 4.23 6.75 -17.42
C LYS A 132 2.85 6.51 -18.06
N GLN A 133 1.98 7.53 -18.11
CA GLN A 133 0.57 7.43 -18.52
C GLN A 133 -0.08 6.14 -18.00
N GLY A 134 -0.04 5.96 -16.67
CA GLY A 134 -0.70 4.86 -15.96
C GLY A 134 -0.11 3.48 -16.27
N PHE A 135 1.11 3.19 -15.79
CA PHE A 135 1.67 1.83 -15.81
C PHE A 135 1.63 1.15 -17.19
N SER A 136 1.83 1.88 -18.30
CA SER A 136 1.75 1.27 -19.64
C SER A 136 2.98 0.40 -19.97
N SER A 137 4.17 0.74 -19.47
CA SER A 137 5.44 0.09 -19.85
C SER A 137 5.99 -0.95 -18.86
N LEU A 138 5.35 -1.15 -17.70
CA LEU A 138 5.68 -2.29 -16.84
C LEU A 138 5.13 -3.63 -17.40
N TRP A 139 4.52 -3.62 -18.59
CA TRP A 139 3.70 -4.73 -19.12
C TRP A 139 4.09 -5.24 -20.51
N ARG A 140 5.27 -4.90 -21.04
CA ARG A 140 5.78 -5.58 -22.25
C ARG A 140 6.50 -6.87 -21.84
N CYS A 141 5.73 -7.90 -21.56
CA CYS A 141 6.14 -9.29 -21.76
C CYS A 141 4.90 -10.08 -22.17
N GLU A 142 4.54 -9.95 -23.45
CA GLU A 142 3.78 -10.98 -24.13
C GLU A 142 4.68 -12.21 -24.24
N THR A 143 4.43 -13.24 -23.44
CA THR A 143 4.73 -14.61 -23.87
C THR A 143 3.90 -15.60 -23.06
N TYR A 144 3.22 -16.50 -23.78
CA TYR A 144 2.43 -17.65 -23.35
C TYR A 144 0.94 -17.42 -22.99
N GLY A 145 0.16 -17.18 -24.03
CA GLY A 145 -0.88 -18.10 -24.54
C GLY A 145 -1.97 -18.66 -23.61
N TRP A 146 -3.21 -18.17 -23.84
CA TRP A 146 -4.55 -18.83 -23.71
C TRP A 146 -4.96 -19.40 -22.32
N THR A 147 -6.20 -19.42 -21.85
CA THR A 147 -7.52 -18.78 -22.10
C THR A 147 -8.37 -19.19 -20.91
N ASP A 148 -9.17 -18.29 -20.32
CA ASP A 148 -10.53 -18.69 -19.98
C ASP A 148 -11.45 -17.46 -19.91
N THR A 149 -12.63 -17.66 -20.48
CA THR A 149 -13.59 -16.68 -20.92
C THR A 149 -14.84 -16.90 -20.08
N ARG A 150 -14.85 -16.51 -18.80
CA ARG A 150 -16.08 -16.35 -17.98
C ARG A 150 -15.71 -15.97 -16.55
N CYS A 151 -15.91 -14.70 -16.18
CA CYS A 151 -16.48 -14.35 -14.89
C CYS A 151 -16.84 -12.85 -14.88
N GLU A 152 -18.09 -12.59 -15.26
CA GLU A 152 -18.95 -11.54 -14.70
C GLU A 152 -18.51 -10.06 -14.83
N ARG A 153 -18.86 -9.48 -15.97
CA ARG A 153 -19.09 -8.03 -16.21
C ARG A 153 -20.26 -7.44 -15.39
N ARG A 154 -20.60 -7.95 -14.21
CA ARG A 154 -21.69 -7.42 -13.38
C ARG A 154 -21.36 -7.49 -11.90
N ARG A 155 -20.50 -6.58 -11.42
CA ARG A 155 -20.47 -6.12 -10.01
C ARG A 155 -19.53 -4.94 -9.77
N ILE A 156 -19.55 -3.92 -10.64
CA ILE A 156 -18.94 -2.61 -10.35
C ILE A 156 -19.90 -1.49 -10.77
N SER A 157 -21.12 -1.53 -10.24
CA SER A 157 -22.05 -0.38 -10.26
C SER A 157 -22.62 -0.06 -8.88
N VAL A 158 -22.31 -0.86 -7.85
CA VAL A 158 -22.88 -0.70 -6.49
C VAL A 158 -21.92 0.02 -5.54
N CYS A 159 -20.62 0.08 -5.85
CA CYS A 159 -19.62 0.65 -4.94
C CYS A 159 -19.42 2.18 -5.06
N MET A 160 -20.46 2.92 -5.48
CA MET A 160 -20.48 4.40 -5.48
C MET A 160 -21.48 5.01 -4.48
N ARG A 161 -22.24 4.23 -3.71
CA ARG A 161 -23.30 4.78 -2.83
C ARG A 161 -23.03 4.78 -1.33
N GLN A 162 -21.98 4.11 -0.83
CA GLN A 162 -21.79 3.95 0.63
C GLN A 162 -20.52 4.57 1.24
N SER A 163 -19.75 5.38 0.49
CA SER A 163 -18.62 6.14 1.06
C SER A 163 -18.80 7.65 0.97
N ARG A 164 -20.05 8.16 1.03
CA ARG A 164 -20.31 9.61 1.13
C ARG A 164 -20.06 10.20 2.52
N ASN A 165 -19.88 9.38 3.55
CA ASN A 165 -19.54 9.85 4.89
C ASN A 165 -18.18 9.28 5.30
N ASN A 166 -17.12 10.02 5.01
CA ASN A 166 -15.98 10.31 5.89
C ASN A 166 -14.79 10.78 5.03
N TYR A 167 -14.70 12.11 4.94
CA TYR A 167 -13.51 12.94 4.69
C TYR A 167 -12.27 12.24 4.11
N VAL A 168 -12.04 12.38 2.81
CA VAL A 168 -11.15 13.39 2.18
C VAL A 168 -11.37 13.27 0.67
N GLU A 169 -11.57 14.41 0.01
CA GLU A 169 -12.04 14.54 -1.36
C GLU A 169 -11.13 13.85 -2.39
N LYS A 170 -11.75 13.10 -3.29
CA LYS A 170 -11.14 12.71 -4.57
C LYS A 170 -10.75 13.99 -5.31
N PRO A 171 -9.54 14.11 -5.88
CA PRO A 171 -9.30 15.18 -6.85
C PRO A 171 -10.25 14.97 -8.03
N ARG A 172 -11.15 15.94 -8.26
CA ARG A 172 -11.95 15.98 -9.48
C ARG A 172 -11.01 16.29 -10.64
N ALA A 173 -11.20 15.57 -11.75
CA ALA A 173 -10.58 15.90 -13.03
C ALA A 173 -11.07 17.26 -13.54
#